data_AF-A0A929G9Q5-F1
#
_entry.id   AF-A0A929G9Q5-F1
#
_cell.length_a   1.000
_cell.length_b   1.000
_cell.length_c   1.000
_cell.angle_alpha   90.00
_cell.angle_beta   90.00
_cell.angle_gamma   90.00
#
_symmetry.space_group_name_H-M   'P 1'
#
loop_
_entity.id
_entity.type
_entity.pdbx_description
1 polymer ?
#
loop_
_entity_poly.entity_id
_entity_poly.type
_entity_poly.pdbx_seq_one_letter_code
_entity_poly.pdbx_strand_id
1 'polypeptide(L)'
;MYLSYNQKPTTHKIELIGTEGTACWDNSDGIAISYNSETEEWVDYPLPAGFERNDLFLAEMRHFVSVIREMEDPVCSLTDGVRALELAIAAKQSAEQGKIEYFK
;
A
#
# COMPACT_ATOMS: atom_id res chain seq x y z
N MET A 1 -7.96 16.65 9.46
CA MET A 1 -6.61 17.02 8.97
C MET A 1 -5.88 15.71 8.71
N TYR A 2 -5.52 15.40 7.45
CA TYR A 2 -4.80 14.14 7.12
C TYR A 2 -3.36 14.22 7.65
N LEU A 3 -2.92 13.19 8.36
CA LEU A 3 -1.71 13.21 9.20
C LEU A 3 -0.42 13.53 8.43
N SER A 4 -0.32 13.12 7.17
CA SER A 4 0.91 13.27 6.37
C SER A 4 0.95 14.52 5.47
N TYR A 5 -0.14 15.31 5.38
CA TYR A 5 -0.20 16.44 4.43
C TYR A 5 0.74 17.60 4.82
N ASN A 6 1.04 17.73 6.11
CA ASN A 6 1.95 18.75 6.63
C ASN A 6 3.42 18.28 6.71
N GLN A 7 3.69 17.00 6.43
CA GLN A 7 5.03 16.43 6.58
C GLN A 7 5.97 16.94 5.49
N LYS A 8 7.15 17.44 5.88
CA LYS A 8 8.23 17.89 4.99
C LYS A 8 9.56 17.26 5.43
N PRO A 9 10.24 16.48 4.57
CA PRO A 9 9.84 16.08 3.22
C PRO A 9 8.63 15.13 3.25
N THR A 10 7.90 15.06 2.13
CA THR A 10 6.82 14.08 1.97
C THR A 10 7.43 12.67 2.03
N THR A 11 6.85 11.81 2.86
CA THR A 11 7.32 10.44 3.04
C THR A 11 6.13 9.50 2.99
N HIS A 12 6.26 8.45 2.17
CA HIS A 12 5.31 7.35 2.13
C HIS A 12 6.09 6.08 2.34
N LYS A 13 5.95 5.49 3.52
CA LYS A 13 6.66 4.28 3.93
C LYS A 13 5.66 3.21 4.31
N ILE A 14 6.01 1.97 4.00
CA ILE A 14 5.30 0.79 4.46
C ILE A 14 6.32 -0.07 5.20
N GLU A 15 5.94 -0.57 6.37
CA GLU A 15 6.71 -1.54 7.14
C GLU A 15 5.79 -2.71 7.48
N LEU A 16 6.26 -3.92 7.19
CA LEU A 16 5.58 -5.17 7.49
C LEU A 16 6.52 -5.99 8.37
N ILE A 17 6.10 -6.23 9.61
CA ILE A 17 6.88 -7.02 10.58
C ILE A 17 6.20 -8.37 10.74
N GLY A 18 6.93 -9.43 10.39
CA GLY A 18 6.51 -10.81 10.54
C GLY A 18 7.43 -11.59 11.47
N THR A 19 7.11 -12.87 11.68
CA THR A 19 7.95 -13.77 12.48
C THR A 19 9.25 -14.16 11.79
N GLU A 20 9.27 -14.12 10.46
CA GLU A 20 10.41 -14.53 9.62
C GLU A 20 11.29 -13.35 9.18
N GLY A 21 10.95 -12.14 9.62
CA GLY A 21 11.67 -10.94 9.23
C GLY A 21 10.82 -9.69 9.12
N THR A 22 11.40 -8.67 8.50
CA THR A 22 10.79 -7.35 8.33
C THR A 22 10.97 -6.89 6.90
N ALA A 23 9.89 -6.44 6.26
CA ALA A 23 9.95 -5.79 4.95
C ALA A 23 9.62 -4.30 5.08
N CYS A 24 10.43 -3.46 4.46
CA CYS A 24 10.26 -2.01 4.42
C CYS A 24 10.23 -1.55 2.97
N TRP A 25 9.44 -0.52 2.69
CA TRP A 25 9.40 0.15 1.40
C TRP A 25 9.27 1.66 1.59
N ASP A 26 9.99 2.43 0.77
CA ASP A 26 9.91 3.89 0.73
C ASP A 26 9.58 4.37 -0.69
N ASN A 27 8.60 5.24 -0.83
CA ASN A 27 8.23 5.81 -2.12
C ASN A 27 9.27 6.78 -2.69
N SER A 28 10.20 7.30 -1.88
CA SER A 28 11.19 8.29 -2.32
C SER A 28 12.25 7.71 -3.27
N ASP A 29 12.67 6.46 -3.04
CA ASP A 29 13.55 5.69 -3.92
C ASP A 29 12.83 4.53 -4.62
N GLY A 30 11.64 4.14 -4.12
CA GLY A 30 10.83 3.05 -4.63
C GLY A 30 11.39 1.66 -4.30
N ILE A 31 12.46 1.59 -3.49
CA ILE A 31 13.14 0.34 -3.17
C ILE A 31 12.39 -0.35 -2.03
N ALA A 32 12.14 -1.65 -2.19
CA ALA A 32 11.75 -2.50 -1.07
C ALA A 32 12.99 -3.19 -0.52
N ILE A 33 13.13 -3.25 0.80
CA ILE A 33 14.18 -3.99 1.48
C ILE A 33 13.55 -4.99 2.44
N SER A 34 14.09 -6.19 2.54
CA SER A 34 13.63 -7.18 3.51
C SER A 34 14.77 -7.73 4.33
N TYR A 35 14.60 -7.76 5.65
CA TYR A 35 15.42 -8.51 6.58
C TYR A 35 14.89 -9.93 6.70
N ASN A 36 15.76 -10.92 6.55
CA ASN A 36 15.43 -12.33 6.79
C ASN A 36 16.00 -12.76 8.16
N SER A 37 15.15 -13.30 9.03
CA SER A 37 15.56 -13.69 10.39
C SER A 37 16.41 -14.96 10.45
N GLU A 38 16.35 -15.84 9.45
CA GLU A 38 17.14 -17.08 9.40
C GLU A 38 18.57 -16.82 8.93
N THR A 39 18.75 -15.94 7.94
CA THR A 39 20.07 -15.59 7.40
C THR A 39 20.71 -14.39 8.09
N GLU A 40 19.92 -13.61 8.85
CA GLU A 40 20.32 -12.34 9.47
C GLU A 40 20.80 -11.28 8.47
N GLU A 41 20.27 -11.31 7.24
CA GLU A 41 20.69 -10.46 6.14
C GLU A 41 19.57 -9.56 5.62
N TRP A 42 19.96 -8.39 5.12
CA TRP A 42 19.10 -7.49 4.35
C TRP A 42 19.23 -7.77 2.85
N VAL A 43 18.09 -7.83 2.17
CA VAL A 43 18.00 -8.02 0.72
C VAL A 43 17.23 -6.86 0.10
N ASP A 44 17.82 -6.25 -0.93
CA ASP A 44 17.23 -5.14 -1.66
C ASP A 44 16.48 -5.63 -2.90
N TYR A 45 15.29 -5.08 -3.12
CA TYR A 45 14.44 -5.28 -4.28
C TYR A 45 14.27 -3.92 -4.98
N PRO A 46 15.20 -3.55 -5.88
CA PRO A 46 15.11 -2.30 -6.61
C PRO A 46 13.97 -2.32 -7.62
N LEU A 47 13.54 -1.14 -8.04
CA LEU A 47 12.61 -1.00 -9.16
C LEU A 47 13.23 -1.59 -10.44
N PRO A 48 12.39 -2.15 -11.34
CA PRO A 48 12.84 -2.60 -12.65
C PRO A 48 13.54 -1.47 -13.42
N ALA A 49 14.54 -1.83 -14.24
CA ALA A 49 15.24 -0.85 -15.05
C ALA A 49 14.28 -0.13 -16.01
N GLY A 50 14.32 1.21 -15.99
CA GLY A 50 13.46 2.05 -16.82
C GLY A 50 12.02 2.21 -16.30
N PHE A 51 11.73 1.76 -15.07
CA PHE A 51 10.43 1.99 -14.45
C PHE A 51 10.12 3.49 -14.31
N GLU A 52 8.94 3.88 -14.79
CA GLU A 52 8.38 5.19 -14.58
C GLU A 52 7.10 5.09 -13.75
N ARG A 53 6.79 6.12 -12.97
CA ARG A 53 5.52 6.18 -12.21
C ARG A 53 4.30 5.96 -13.11
N ASN A 54 4.39 6.36 -14.37
CA ASN A 54 3.33 6.16 -15.35
C ASN A 54 3.02 4.69 -15.63
N ASP A 55 3.99 3.78 -15.44
CA ASP A 55 3.80 2.35 -15.65
C ASP A 55 2.75 1.77 -14.71
N LEU A 56 2.61 2.31 -13.49
CA LEU A 56 1.58 1.90 -12.55
C LEU A 56 0.17 2.20 -13.08
N PHE A 57 -0.05 3.41 -13.60
CA PHE A 57 -1.34 3.81 -14.17
C PHE A 57 -1.66 3.00 -15.43
N LEU A 58 -0.66 2.78 -16.29
CA LEU A 58 -0.83 1.96 -17.48
C LEU A 58 -1.13 0.50 -17.13
N ALA A 59 -0.51 -0.04 -16.08
CA ALA A 59 -0.78 -1.39 -15.60
C ALA A 59 -2.21 -1.52 -15.07
N GLU A 60 -2.66 -0.56 -14.25
CA GLU A 60 -4.03 -0.50 -13.75
C GLU A 60 -5.07 -0.44 -14.89
N MET A 61 -4.85 0.44 -15.88
CA MET A 61 -5.77 0.56 -17.02
C MET A 61 -5.80 -0.71 -17.89
N ARG A 62 -4.65 -1.37 -18.09
CA ARG A 62 -4.60 -2.67 -18.78
C ARG A 62 -5.40 -3.72 -18.02
N HIS A 63 -5.20 -3.83 -16.71
CA HIS A 63 -5.92 -4.77 -15.86
C HIS A 63 -7.43 -4.51 -15.88
N PHE A 64 -7.85 -3.24 -15.77
CA PHE A 64 -9.27 -2.87 -15.86
C PHE A 64 -9.93 -3.37 -17.16
N VAL A 65 -9.25 -3.20 -18.30
CA VAL A 65 -9.74 -3.72 -19.59
C VAL A 65 -9.76 -5.24 -19.62
N SER A 66 -8.78 -5.92 -19.02
CA SER A 66 -8.77 -7.39 -18.89
C SER A 66 -9.96 -7.91 -18.09
N VAL A 67 -10.29 -7.26 -16.98
CA VAL A 67 -11.44 -7.61 -16.12
C VAL A 67 -12.76 -7.44 -16.88
N ILE A 68 -12.95 -6.32 -17.60
CA ILE A 68 -14.16 -6.10 -18.43
C ILE A 68 -14.32 -7.19 -19.50
N ARG A 69 -13.21 -7.71 -20.01
CA ARG A 69 -13.19 -8.78 -21.02
C ARG A 69 -13.25 -10.17 -20.42
N GLU A 70 -13.44 -10.29 -19.10
CA GLU A 70 -13.50 -11.57 -18.37
C GLU A 70 -12.23 -12.43 -18.56
N MET A 71 -11.07 -11.78 -18.76
CA MET A 71 -9.79 -12.47 -18.92
C MET A 71 -9.02 -12.62 -17.61
N GLU A 72 -9.33 -11.78 -16.62
CA GLU A 72 -8.73 -11.77 -15.29
C GLU A 72 -9.79 -11.38 -14.25
N ASP A 73 -9.68 -11.89 -13.03
CA ASP A 73 -10.46 -11.41 -11.89
C ASP A 73 -9.90 -10.09 -11.38
N PRO A 74 -10.73 -9.17 -10.86
CA PRO A 74 -10.25 -7.91 -10.31
C PRO A 74 -9.36 -8.15 -9.09
N VAL A 75 -8.16 -7.56 -9.10
CA VAL A 75 -7.24 -7.60 -7.94
C VAL A 75 -7.85 -6.95 -6.69
N CYS A 76 -8.74 -5.96 -6.88
CA CYS A 76 -9.51 -5.32 -5.83
C CYS A 76 -11.00 -5.40 -6.18
N SER A 77 -11.76 -6.17 -5.40
CA SER A 77 -13.20 -6.33 -5.61
C SER A 77 -13.98 -5.12 -5.08
N LEU A 78 -15.26 -5.03 -5.46
CA LEU A 78 -16.18 -4.05 -4.87
C LEU A 78 -16.25 -4.18 -3.35
N THR A 79 -16.25 -5.42 -2.84
CA THR A 79 -16.28 -5.70 -1.41
C THR A 79 -15.04 -5.15 -0.72
N ASP A 80 -13.86 -5.34 -1.30
CA ASP A 80 -12.60 -4.81 -0.74
C ASP A 80 -12.64 -3.27 -0.69
N GLY A 81 -13.14 -2.63 -1.75
CA GLY A 81 -13.33 -1.18 -1.81
C GLY A 81 -14.30 -0.66 -0.73
N VAL A 82 -15.42 -1.35 -0.51
CA VAL A 82 -16.38 -1.02 0.55
C VAL A 82 -15.72 -1.14 1.92
N ARG A 83 -14.98 -2.23 2.19
CA ARG A 83 -14.27 -2.44 3.47
C ARG A 83 -13.22 -1.36 3.72
N ALA A 84 -12.43 -1.01 2.72
CA ALA A 84 -11.43 0.05 2.82
C ALA A 84 -12.08 1.42 3.14
N LEU A 85 -13.24 1.70 2.55
CA LEU A 85 -13.99 2.93 2.82
C LEU A 85 -14.58 2.95 4.24
N GLU A 86 -15.15 1.84 4.70
CA GLU A 86 -15.66 1.71 6.08
C GLU A 86 -14.55 2.00 7.11
N LEU A 87 -13.36 1.42 6.90
CA LEU A 87 -12.17 1.67 7.71
C LEU A 87 -11.78 3.15 7.75
N ALA A 88 -11.71 3.79 6.57
CA ALA A 88 -11.35 5.20 6.46
C ALA A 88 -12.35 6.12 7.18
N ILE A 89 -13.64 5.81 7.09
CA ILE A 89 -14.70 6.56 7.78
C ILE A 89 -14.59 6.38 9.30
N ALA A 90 -14.41 5.15 9.80
CA ALA A 90 -14.25 4.88 11.22
C ALA A 90 -13.02 5.60 11.81
N ALA A 91 -11.89 5.57 11.09
CA ALA A 91 -10.68 6.29 11.49
C ALA A 91 -10.91 7.81 11.56
N LYS A 92 -11.64 8.37 10.58
CA LYS A 92 -12.00 9.79 10.57
C LYS A 92 -12.91 10.14 11.76
N GLN A 93 -13.94 9.35 12.03
CA GLN A 93 -14.86 9.56 13.15
C GLN A 93 -14.16 9.49 14.51
N SER A 94 -13.26 8.51 14.67
CA SER A 94 -12.42 8.36 15.87
C SER A 94 -11.56 9.61 16.11
N ALA A 95 -10.94 10.15 15.06
CA ALA A 95 -10.13 11.37 15.15
C ALA A 95 -10.96 12.62 15.50
N GLU A 96 -12.21 12.71 15.03
CA GLU A 96 -13.11 13.83 15.34
C GLU A 96 -13.68 13.78 16.76
N GLN A 97 -13.96 12.57 17.27
CA GLN A 97 -14.60 12.36 18.57
C GLN A 97 -13.61 12.10 19.72
N GLY A 98 -12.36 11.76 19.40
CA GLY A 98 -11.35 11.36 20.39
C GLY A 98 -11.67 10.04 21.11
N LYS A 99 -12.38 9.13 20.44
CA LYS A 99 -12.82 7.84 20.99
C LYS A 99 -12.57 6.73 19.99
N ILE A 100 -12.36 5.51 20.49
CA ILE A 100 -12.23 4.33 19.63
C ILE A 100 -13.56 4.06 18.94
N GLU A 101 -13.53 4.00 17.61
CA GLU A 101 -14.64 3.53 16.78
C GLU A 101 -14.38 2.08 16.39
N TYR A 102 -15.37 1.22 16.59
CA TYR A 102 -15.29 -0.19 16.23
C TYR A 102 -15.99 -0.39 14.88
N PHE A 103 -15.28 -0.92 13.90
CA PHE A 103 -15.84 -1.39 12.64
C PHE A 103 -15.96 -2.93 12.68
N LYS A 104 -16.95 -3.50 11.99
CA LYS A 104 -17.20 -4.94 11.91
C LYS A 104 -16.88 -5.46 10.52
#